data_AF-A0A3R7LQY0-F1
#
_entry.id   AF-A0A3R7LQY0-F1
#
_cell.length_a   1.000
_cell.length_b   1.000
_cell.length_c   1.000
_cell.angle_alpha   90.00
_cell.angle_beta   90.00
_cell.angle_gamma   90.00
#
_symmetry.space_group_name_H-M   'P 1'
#
loop_
_entity.id
_entity.type
_entity.pdbx_description
1 polymer ?
#
loop_
_entity_poly.entity_id
_entity_poly.type
_entity_poly.pdbx_seq_one_letter_code
_entity_poly.pdbx_strand_id
1 'polypeptide(L)'
;MKKSVLTRYRVMAYVTAVMLLVLSTCMVFKYGFGRGEDLTFVVSQTHGLLYIIYLIFAFDLGSKAKWSFGKLLWVLLSGTIPLAAFFVERRITREVEPLVTDGTPVAAEV
;
A
#
# COMPACT_ATOMS: atom_id res chain seq x y z
N MET A 1 4.90 -17.73 -3.61
CA MET A 1 3.54 -17.27 -3.21
C MET A 1 2.71 -17.01 -4.46
N LYS A 2 1.37 -17.01 -4.39
CA LYS A 2 0.53 -16.76 -5.59
C LYS A 2 0.65 -15.29 -6.04
N LYS A 3 0.67 -15.05 -7.37
CA LYS A 3 0.66 -13.69 -7.97
C LYS A 3 -0.43 -12.78 -7.39
N SER A 4 -1.61 -13.35 -7.11
CA SER A 4 -2.76 -12.61 -6.59
C SER A 4 -2.49 -11.87 -5.27
N VAL A 5 -1.59 -12.37 -4.42
CA VAL A 5 -1.24 -11.71 -3.15
C VAL A 5 -0.46 -10.41 -3.43
N LEU A 6 0.53 -10.47 -4.31
CA LEU A 6 1.31 -9.30 -4.71
C LEU A 6 0.43 -8.27 -5.41
N THR A 7 -0.42 -8.69 -6.35
CA THR A 7 -1.32 -7.77 -7.07
C THR A 7 -2.26 -7.03 -6.12
N ARG A 8 -2.86 -7.72 -5.13
CA ARG A 8 -3.76 -7.10 -4.14
C ARG A 8 -3.02 -6.08 -3.28
N TYR A 9 -1.83 -6.42 -2.80
CA TYR A 9 -0.98 -5.49 -2.07
C TYR A 9 -0.67 -4.24 -2.90
N ARG A 10 -0.24 -4.41 -4.16
CA ARG A 10 0.09 -3.28 -5.05
C ARG A 10 -1.11 -2.36 -5.26
N VAL A 11 -2.28 -2.92 -5.60
CA VAL A 11 -3.50 -2.12 -5.79
C VAL A 11 -3.84 -1.32 -4.54
N MET A 12 -3.82 -1.95 -3.37
CA MET A 12 -4.11 -1.25 -2.11
C MET A 12 -3.05 -0.20 -1.77
N ALA A 13 -1.77 -0.50 -2.01
CA ALA A 13 -0.68 0.45 -1.80
C ALA A 13 -0.85 1.70 -2.67
N TYR A 14 -1.15 1.54 -3.97
CA TYR A 14 -1.41 2.67 -4.86
C TYR A 14 -2.66 3.46 -4.46
N VAL A 15 -3.77 2.78 -4.16
CA VAL A 15 -5.02 3.43 -3.75
C VAL A 15 -4.81 4.28 -2.49
N THR A 16 -4.19 3.70 -1.46
CA THR A 16 -3.92 4.40 -0.20
C THR A 16 -2.92 5.54 -0.39
N ALA A 17 -1.87 5.34 -1.20
CA ALA A 17 -0.85 6.36 -1.46
C ALA A 17 -1.38 7.55 -2.27
N VAL A 18 -2.22 7.32 -3.27
CA VAL A 18 -2.91 8.39 -4.01
C VAL A 18 -3.86 9.14 -3.07
N MET A 19 -4.63 8.42 -2.26
CA MET A 19 -5.53 9.05 -1.29
C MET A 19 -4.78 9.91 -0.25
N LEU A 20 -3.59 9.48 0.17
CA LEU A 20 -2.72 10.25 1.05
C LEU A 20 -2.24 11.56 0.40
N LEU A 21 -1.97 11.56 -0.91
CA LEU A 21 -1.62 12.80 -1.65
C LEU A 21 -2.81 13.76 -1.76
N VAL A 22 -4.02 13.23 -1.97
CA VAL A 22 -5.25 14.03 -1.96
C VAL A 22 -5.46 14.64 -0.57
N LEU A 23 -5.35 13.84 0.48
CA LEU A 23 -5.45 14.32 1.86
C LEU A 23 -4.39 15.38 2.19
N SER A 24 -3.15 15.18 1.75
CA SER A 24 -2.07 16.15 1.94
C SER A 24 -2.40 17.48 1.25
N THR A 25 -2.94 17.41 0.03
CA THR A 25 -3.40 18.61 -0.70
C THR A 25 -4.55 19.30 0.04
N CYS A 26 -5.57 18.54 0.49
CA CYS A 26 -6.68 19.07 1.28
C CYS A 26 -6.20 19.76 2.57
N MET A 27 -5.21 19.20 3.28
CA MET A 27 -4.62 19.83 4.46
C MET A 27 -3.93 21.15 4.14
N VAL A 28 -3.18 21.24 3.02
CA VAL A 28 -2.57 22.50 2.57
C VAL A 28 -3.65 23.54 2.27
N PHE A 29 -4.77 23.15 1.64
CA PHE A 29 -5.89 24.07 1.40
C PHE A 29 -6.62 24.51 2.67
N LYS A 30 -6.87 23.58 3.60
CA LYS A 30 -7.53 23.85 4.87
C LYS A 30 -6.70 24.83 5.71
N TYR A 31 -5.41 24.54 5.91
CA TYR A 31 -4.56 25.36 6.78
C TYR A 31 -3.93 26.56 6.09
N GLY A 32 -3.65 26.49 4.78
CA GLY A 32 -3.04 27.57 4.02
C GLY A 32 -4.02 28.58 3.45
N PHE A 33 -5.25 28.15 3.11
CA PHE A 33 -6.25 28.99 2.44
C PHE A 33 -7.60 29.05 3.16
N GLY A 34 -7.75 28.35 4.31
CA GLY A 34 -8.97 28.39 5.12
C GLY A 34 -10.20 27.81 4.42
N ARG A 35 -10.03 26.91 3.43
CA ARG A 35 -11.14 26.33 2.65
C ARG A 35 -11.10 24.80 2.64
N GLY A 36 -12.28 24.19 2.47
CA GLY A 36 -12.39 22.75 2.22
C GLY A 36 -12.40 21.87 3.47
N GLU A 37 -12.93 22.37 4.59
CA GLU A 37 -13.01 21.63 5.85
C GLU A 37 -13.85 20.35 5.74
N ASP A 38 -15.05 20.42 5.17
CA ASP A 38 -15.93 19.27 4.98
C ASP A 38 -15.30 18.21 4.07
N LEU A 39 -14.68 18.65 2.97
CA LEU A 39 -13.97 17.77 2.05
C LEU A 39 -12.78 17.09 2.75
N THR A 40 -12.01 17.85 3.52
CA THR A 40 -10.87 17.31 4.28
C THR A 40 -11.32 16.26 5.30
N PHE A 41 -12.47 16.46 5.94
CA PHE A 41 -13.05 15.52 6.90
C PHE A 41 -13.46 14.20 6.23
N VAL A 42 -14.14 14.25 5.09
CA VAL A 42 -14.53 13.03 4.34
C VAL A 42 -13.30 12.29 3.81
N VAL A 43 -12.33 13.03 3.27
CA VAL A 43 -11.10 12.46 2.71
C VAL A 43 -10.24 11.83 3.80
N SER A 44 -10.10 12.46 4.98
CA SER A 44 -9.31 11.92 6.10
C SER A 44 -9.92 10.61 6.62
N GLN A 45 -11.25 10.56 6.77
CA GLN A 45 -11.94 9.35 7.23
C GLN A 45 -11.82 8.21 6.23
N THR A 46 -11.98 8.52 4.94
CA THR A 46 -11.84 7.54 3.86
C THR A 46 -10.41 7.01 3.77
N HIS A 47 -9.41 7.88 3.90
CA HIS A 47 -8.01 7.47 3.94
C HIS A 47 -7.73 6.57 5.14
N GLY A 48 -8.23 6.90 6.34
CA GLY A 48 -8.08 6.06 7.53
C GLY A 48 -8.60 4.64 7.34
N LEU A 49 -9.79 4.50 6.73
CA LEU A 49 -10.36 3.20 6.41
C LEU A 49 -9.51 2.43 5.38
N LEU A 50 -9.12 3.08 4.28
CA LEU A 50 -8.27 2.46 3.25
C LEU A 50 -6.90 2.06 3.79
N TYR A 51 -6.35 2.85 4.72
CA TYR A 51 -5.10 2.54 5.40
C TYR A 51 -5.21 1.25 6.22
N ILE A 52 -6.30 1.06 6.98
CA ILE A 52 -6.52 -0.20 7.73
C ILE A 52 -6.56 -1.40 6.78
N ILE A 53 -7.26 -1.30 5.65
CA ILE A 53 -7.32 -2.39 4.66
C ILE A 53 -5.92 -2.65 4.08
N TYR A 54 -5.17 -1.60 3.75
CA TYR A 54 -3.77 -1.72 3.32
C TYR A 54 -2.90 -2.44 4.36
N LEU A 55 -3.03 -2.11 5.65
CA LEU A 55 -2.27 -2.77 6.72
C LEU A 55 -2.50 -4.29 6.73
N ILE A 56 -3.74 -4.74 6.53
CA ILE A 56 -4.07 -6.17 6.48
C ILE A 56 -3.34 -6.84 5.33
N PHE A 57 -3.36 -6.26 4.13
CA PHE A 57 -2.66 -6.82 2.97
C PHE A 57 -1.13 -6.73 3.09
N ALA A 58 -0.60 -5.66 3.65
CA ALA A 58 0.83 -5.50 3.93
C ALA A 58 1.31 -6.55 4.94
N PHE A 59 0.51 -6.84 5.97
CA PHE A 59 0.79 -7.87 6.96
C PHE A 59 0.70 -9.28 6.36
N ASP A 60 -0.32 -9.58 5.56
CA ASP A 60 -0.45 -10.86 4.85
C ASP A 60 0.75 -11.11 3.91
N LEU A 61 1.15 -10.09 3.14
CA LEU A 61 2.31 -10.17 2.27
C LEU A 61 3.61 -10.37 3.06
N GLY A 62 3.83 -9.55 4.10
CA GLY A 62 5.05 -9.61 4.92
C GLY A 62 5.19 -10.94 5.67
N SER A 63 4.07 -11.50 6.16
CA SER A 63 4.05 -12.81 6.80
C SER A 63 4.40 -13.93 5.82
N LYS A 64 3.84 -13.91 4.59
CA LYS A 64 4.17 -14.90 3.55
C LYS A 64 5.59 -14.75 3.00
N ALA A 65 6.11 -13.52 2.95
CA ALA A 65 7.48 -13.23 2.55
C ALA A 65 8.50 -13.43 3.69
N LYS A 66 8.04 -13.84 4.89
CA LYS A 66 8.86 -14.05 6.10
C LYS A 66 9.76 -12.85 6.43
N TRP A 67 9.23 -11.64 6.31
CA TRP A 67 9.99 -10.44 6.66
C TRP A 67 10.20 -10.33 8.17
N SER A 68 11.32 -9.73 8.56
CA SER A 68 11.55 -9.34 9.95
C SER A 68 10.53 -8.28 10.38
N PHE A 69 10.19 -8.27 11.67
CA PHE A 69 9.22 -7.32 12.23
C PHE A 69 9.59 -5.85 11.92
N GLY A 70 10.88 -5.50 11.97
CA GLY A 70 11.35 -4.16 11.63
C GLY A 70 11.07 -3.76 10.18
N LYS A 71 11.26 -4.67 9.22
CA LYS A 71 10.94 -4.40 7.81
C LYS A 71 9.44 -4.23 7.60
N LEU A 72 8.65 -5.08 8.24
CA LEU A 72 7.19 -4.96 8.19
C LEU A 72 6.75 -3.60 8.74
N LEU A 73 7.22 -3.22 9.93
CA LEU A 73 6.93 -1.93 10.53
C LEU A 73 7.34 -0.75 9.63
N TRP A 74 8.50 -0.82 8.97
CA TRP A 74 8.92 0.18 7.99
C TRP A 74 7.95 0.30 6.80
N VAL A 75 7.47 -0.82 6.28
CA VAL A 75 6.48 -0.83 5.18
C VAL A 75 5.15 -0.23 5.62
N LEU A 76 4.72 -0.52 6.84
CA LEU A 76 3.50 0.05 7.42
C LEU A 76 3.64 1.57 7.57
N LEU A 77 4.71 2.03 8.23
CA LEU A 77 5.00 3.45 8.47
C LEU A 77 5.20 4.24 7.17
N SER A 78 5.75 3.62 6.12
CA SER A 78 5.89 4.29 4.82
C SER A 78 4.55 4.73 4.21
N GLY A 79 3.45 4.08 4.60
CA GLY A 79 2.10 4.41 4.15
C GLY A 79 1.52 5.71 4.72
N THR A 80 2.16 6.31 5.72
CA THR A 80 1.74 7.59 6.32
C THR A 80 2.57 8.79 5.85
N ILE A 81 3.73 8.56 5.23
CA ILE A 81 4.58 9.61 4.70
C ILE A 81 4.21 9.86 3.23
N PRO A 82 3.81 11.10 2.87
CA PRO A 82 3.54 11.46 1.49
C PRO A 82 4.71 11.08 0.59
N LEU A 83 4.42 10.48 -0.58
CA LEU A 83 5.40 10.01 -1.57
C LEU A 83 6.23 8.77 -1.17
N ALA A 84 6.56 8.56 0.10
CA ALA A 84 7.37 7.43 0.55
C ALA A 84 6.70 6.07 0.25
N ALA A 85 5.38 5.99 0.39
CA ALA A 85 4.60 4.79 0.09
C ALA A 85 4.83 4.26 -1.34
N PHE A 86 4.99 5.16 -2.33
CA PHE A 86 5.26 4.79 -3.72
C PHE A 86 6.65 4.19 -3.90
N PHE A 87 7.67 4.77 -3.25
CA PHE A 87 9.03 4.25 -3.30
C PHE A 87 9.13 2.89 -2.62
N VAL A 88 8.47 2.73 -1.47
CA VAL A 88 8.46 1.47 -0.73
C VAL A 88 7.69 0.40 -1.49
N GLU A 89 6.50 0.70 -2.05
CA GLU A 89 5.78 -0.25 -2.91
C GLU A 89 6.68 -0.76 -4.04
N ARG A 90 7.35 0.15 -4.76
CA ARG A 90 8.20 -0.22 -5.89
C ARG A 90 9.38 -1.09 -5.47
N ARG A 91 9.98 -0.80 -4.31
CA ARG A 91 11.07 -1.60 -3.75
C ARG A 91 10.57 -2.98 -3.34
N ILE A 92 9.46 -3.05 -2.61
CA ILE A 92 8.86 -4.28 -2.14
C ILE A 92 8.43 -5.17 -3.30
N THR A 93 7.80 -4.60 -4.32
CA THR A 93 7.40 -5.35 -5.53
C THR A 93 8.60 -6.02 -6.18
N ARG A 94 9.72 -5.30 -6.37
CA ARG A 94 10.95 -5.87 -6.95
C ARG A 94 11.57 -6.97 -6.09
N GLU A 95 11.48 -6.85 -4.76
CA GLU A 95 12.01 -7.85 -3.83
C GLU A 95 11.11 -9.11 -3.76
N VAL A 96 9.81 -8.96 -3.94
CA VAL A 96 8.83 -10.05 -3.82
C VAL A 96 8.59 -10.77 -5.15
N GLU A 97 8.70 -10.07 -6.28
CA GLU A 97 8.47 -10.63 -7.61
C GLU A 97 9.22 -11.95 -7.88
N PRO A 98 10.49 -12.15 -7.47
CA PRO A 98 11.18 -13.43 -7.60
C PRO A 98 10.61 -14.57 -6.73
N LEU A 99 9.91 -14.23 -5.64
CA LEU A 99 9.29 -15.17 -4.71
C LEU A 99 7.88 -15.59 -5.15
N VAL A 100 7.39 -15.00 -6.24
CA VAL A 100 6.08 -15.28 -6.79
C VAL A 100 6.21 -16.43 -7.78
N THR A 101 5.55 -17.53 -7.45
CA THR A 101 5.46 -18.67 -8.35
C THR A 101 4.32 -18.41 -9.30
N ASP A 102 4.62 -18.33 -10.60
CA ASP A 102 3.61 -18.54 -11.62
C ASP A 102 3.09 -19.96 -11.43
N GLY A 103 1.78 -20.08 -11.25
CA GLY A 103 1.12 -21.38 -11.29
C GLY A 103 1.11 -21.90 -12.72
N THR A 104 2.29 -22.10 -13.33
CA THR A 104 2.42 -22.85 -14.57
C THR A 104 2.00 -24.28 -14.22
N PRO A 105 0.86 -24.78 -14.74
CA PRO A 105 0.69 -26.22 -14.78
C PRO A 105 1.84 -26.72 -15.65
N VAL A 106 2.72 -27.54 -15.09
CA VAL A 106 3.64 -28.34 -15.89
C VAL A 106 2.74 -29.08 -16.87
N ALA A 107 2.71 -28.62 -18.12
CA ALA A 107 2.01 -29.32 -19.18
C ALA A 107 2.63 -30.72 -19.19
N ALA A 108 1.80 -31.71 -18.85
CA ALA A 108 2.17 -33.10 -18.91
C ALA A 108 2.66 -33.38 -20.34
N GLU A 109 3.94 -33.74 -20.48
CA GLU A 109 4.41 -34.48 -21.64
C GLU A 109 3.58 -35.78 -21.70
N VAL A 110 2.87 -35.95 -22.83
CA VAL A 110 2.23 -37.18 -23.28
C VAL A 110 2.78 -37.52 -24.65
#